data_AF-A0A0B1NVY4-F1
#
_entry.id   AF-A0A0B1NVY4-F1
#
_cell.length_a   1.000
_cell.length_b   1.000
_cell.length_c   1.000
_cell.angle_alpha   90.00
_cell.angle_beta   90.00
_cell.angle_gamma   90.00
#
_symmetry.space_group_name_H-M   'P 1'
#
loop_
_entity.id
_entity.type
_entity.pdbx_description
1 polymer ?
#
loop_
_entity_poly.entity_id
_entity_poly.type
_entity_poly.pdbx_seq_one_letter_code
_entity_poly.pdbx_strand_id
1 'polypeptide(L)'
;MNYRGTPYELHRNLSRAQSSIATQVRSEHNGLNSYLYRRKVPGVEAPSCQCGYRSQNVKHMIMACPRWAKGRGEILRKAENRSFKAMMNNPKDVARITQWILNEGKLEQFRLIGAIETVLKQRGEEKKLRQTRTLQWHV
;
A
#
# COMPACT_ATOMS: atom_id res chain seq x y z
N MET A 1 9.01 22.27 14.24
CA MET A 1 9.68 21.89 12.98
C MET A 1 8.66 21.80 11.85
N ASN A 2 8.91 22.44 10.71
CA ASN A 2 8.06 22.35 9.52
C ASN A 2 8.56 21.20 8.64
N TYR A 3 7.73 20.16 8.47
CA TYR A 3 8.08 18.97 7.69
C TYR A 3 7.46 18.96 6.29
N ARG A 4 6.90 20.09 5.84
CA ARG A 4 6.25 20.18 4.53
C ARG A 4 7.19 19.76 3.41
N GLY A 5 6.72 18.88 2.55
CA GLY A 5 7.48 18.37 1.38
C GLY A 5 8.58 17.38 1.71
N THR A 6 8.75 17.00 2.99
CA THR A 6 9.74 15.99 3.38
C THR A 6 9.19 14.56 3.26
N PRO A 7 10.03 13.53 3.13
CA PRO A 7 9.60 12.14 3.21
C PRO A 7 8.84 11.83 4.50
N TYR A 8 9.21 12.46 5.63
CA TYR A 8 8.52 12.27 6.90
C TYR A 8 7.03 12.61 6.81
N GLU A 9 6.66 13.70 6.14
CA GLU A 9 5.26 14.10 5.99
C GLU A 9 4.42 13.07 5.23
N LEU A 10 5.01 12.40 4.23
CA LEU A 10 4.33 11.35 3.47
C LEU A 10 4.09 10.08 4.30
N HIS A 11 4.99 9.77 5.23
CA HIS A 11 5.02 8.50 5.95
C HIS A 11 4.43 8.57 7.37
N ARG A 12 4.38 9.75 8.01
CA ARG A 12 4.07 9.93 9.45
C ARG A 12 2.76 9.28 9.94
N ASN A 13 1.76 9.13 9.08
CA ASN A 13 0.43 8.61 9.44
C ASN A 13 0.13 7.26 8.76
N LEU A 14 1.13 6.63 8.16
CA LEU A 14 0.99 5.34 7.49
C LEU A 14 1.33 4.20 8.47
N SER A 15 0.61 3.09 8.38
CA SER A 15 1.06 1.83 8.99
C SER A 15 2.42 1.42 8.41
N ARG A 16 3.11 0.48 9.08
CA ARG A 16 4.38 -0.06 8.55
C ARG A 16 4.20 -0.64 7.15
N ALA A 17 3.11 -1.38 6.93
CA ALA A 17 2.80 -1.96 5.63
C ALA A 17 2.47 -0.88 4.58
N GLN A 18 1.67 0.12 4.94
CA GLN A 18 1.38 1.24 4.05
C GLN A 18 2.65 2.01 3.66
N SER A 19 3.56 2.24 4.61
CA SER A 19 4.86 2.86 4.35
C SER A 19 5.71 2.03 3.40
N SER A 20 5.81 0.71 3.61
CA SER A 20 6.53 -0.18 2.70
C SER A 20 5.94 -0.16 1.29
N ILE A 21 4.60 -0.19 1.16
CA ILE A 21 3.94 -0.07 -0.14
C ILE A 21 4.24 1.29 -0.76
N ALA A 22 4.13 2.39 -0.02
CA ALA A 22 4.41 3.74 -0.52
C ALA A 22 5.83 3.82 -1.11
N THR A 23 6.83 3.28 -0.41
CA THR A 23 8.21 3.23 -0.90
C THR A 23 8.34 2.40 -2.18
N GLN A 24 7.76 1.20 -2.23
CA GLN A 24 7.82 0.30 -3.39
C GLN A 24 7.07 0.84 -4.61
N VAL A 25 5.93 1.51 -4.38
CA VAL A 25 5.11 2.15 -5.42
C VAL A 25 5.84 3.36 -5.98
N ARG A 26 6.38 4.25 -5.14
CA ARG A 26 7.08 5.47 -5.57
C ARG A 26 8.40 5.18 -6.27
N SER A 27 9.12 4.15 -5.85
CA SER A 27 10.41 3.78 -6.44
C SER A 27 10.29 2.77 -7.59
N GLU A 28 9.08 2.26 -7.84
CA GLU A 28 8.79 1.16 -8.76
C GLU A 28 9.58 -0.15 -8.51
N HIS A 29 10.15 -0.33 -7.31
CA HIS A 29 10.74 -1.60 -6.88
C HIS A 29 9.66 -2.49 -6.25
N ASN A 30 8.92 -3.23 -7.09
CA ASN A 30 7.76 -4.01 -6.67
C ASN A 30 7.53 -5.24 -7.56
N GLY A 31 6.61 -6.12 -7.15
CA GLY A 31 6.27 -7.35 -7.87
C GLY A 31 5.47 -7.19 -9.17
N LEU A 32 5.48 -6.04 -9.84
CA LEU A 32 4.81 -5.88 -11.14
C LEU A 32 5.72 -6.29 -12.30
N ASN A 33 5.14 -6.84 -13.37
CA ASN A 33 5.90 -7.41 -14.49
C ASN A 33 6.89 -6.41 -15.11
N SER A 34 6.60 -5.11 -15.14
CA SER A 34 7.54 -4.14 -15.71
C SER A 34 8.85 -4.04 -14.92
N TYR A 35 8.79 -4.17 -13.59
CA TYR A 35 9.98 -4.20 -12.75
C TYR A 35 10.67 -5.55 -12.84
N LEU A 36 9.91 -6.64 -12.68
CA LEU A 36 10.46 -8.00 -12.67
C LEU A 36 11.13 -8.37 -14.00
N TYR A 37 10.52 -8.02 -15.13
CA TYR A 37 11.10 -8.19 -16.46
C TYR A 37 12.43 -7.43 -16.62
N ARG A 38 12.47 -6.16 -16.19
CA ARG A 38 13.70 -5.34 -16.22
C ARG A 38 14.82 -5.95 -15.37
N ARG A 39 14.47 -6.66 -14.30
CA ARG A 39 15.43 -7.37 -13.43
C ARG A 39 15.73 -8.79 -13.89
N LYS A 40 15.16 -9.25 -15.01
CA LYS A 40 15.35 -10.60 -15.58
C LYS A 40 14.99 -11.71 -14.58
N VAL A 41 13.88 -11.53 -13.85
CA VAL A 41 13.38 -12.56 -12.94
C VAL A 41 12.91 -13.78 -13.75
N PRO A 42 13.37 -15.01 -13.44
CA PRO A 42 12.93 -16.21 -14.13
C PRO A 42 11.41 -16.38 -14.13
N GLY A 43 10.84 -16.76 -15.28
CA GLY A 43 9.39 -16.93 -15.46
C GLY A 43 8.62 -15.64 -15.76
N VAL A 44 9.30 -14.49 -15.88
CA VAL A 44 8.71 -13.23 -16.33
C VAL A 44 9.24 -12.87 -17.71
N GLU A 45 8.56 -13.38 -18.74
CA GLU A 45 9.00 -13.26 -20.14
C GLU A 45 8.66 -11.93 -20.80
N ALA A 46 7.73 -11.14 -20.23
CA ALA A 46 7.32 -9.87 -20.80
C ALA A 46 6.90 -8.86 -19.71
N PRO A 47 7.08 -7.54 -19.95
CA PRO A 47 6.64 -6.50 -19.01
C PRO A 47 5.12 -6.26 -19.05
N SER A 48 4.40 -6.90 -19.99
CA SER A 48 2.99 -6.68 -20.26
C SER A 48 2.09 -7.10 -19.10
N CYS A 49 1.00 -6.36 -18.94
CA CYS A 49 -0.09 -6.73 -18.06
C CYS A 49 -1.00 -7.75 -18.75
N GLN A 50 -1.57 -8.68 -17.97
CA GLN A 50 -2.58 -9.63 -18.44
C GLN A 50 -3.87 -8.96 -18.95
N CYS A 51 -4.06 -7.64 -18.77
CA CYS A 51 -5.14 -6.90 -19.40
C CYS A 51 -4.83 -6.45 -20.84
N GLY A 52 -3.68 -6.85 -21.41
CA GLY A 52 -3.23 -6.45 -22.74
C GLY A 52 -2.40 -5.17 -22.78
N TYR A 53 -2.23 -4.46 -21.66
CA TYR A 53 -1.42 -3.24 -21.64
C TYR A 53 0.08 -3.57 -21.68
N ARG A 54 0.83 -2.89 -22.55
CA ARG A 54 2.25 -3.17 -22.85
C ARG A 54 3.22 -3.16 -21.66
N SER A 55 2.88 -2.47 -20.57
CA SER A 55 3.74 -2.34 -19.39
C SER A 55 2.91 -2.31 -18.12
N GLN A 56 2.89 -3.44 -17.40
CA GLN A 56 2.33 -3.51 -16.06
C GLN A 56 3.23 -2.77 -15.07
N ASN A 57 3.04 -1.46 -14.97
CA ASN A 57 3.74 -0.59 -14.02
C ASN A 57 2.75 0.00 -13.02
N VAL A 58 3.28 0.73 -12.04
CA VAL A 58 2.51 1.29 -10.93
C VAL A 58 1.48 2.31 -11.41
N LYS A 59 1.86 3.16 -12.37
CA LYS A 59 0.95 4.14 -12.96
C LYS A 59 -0.21 3.44 -13.66
N HIS A 60 0.07 2.43 -14.49
CA HIS A 60 -0.98 1.63 -15.12
C HIS A 60 -1.89 0.98 -14.07
N MET A 61 -1.29 0.44 -13.00
CA MET A 61 -2.03 -0.20 -11.92
C MET A 61 -3.08 0.71 -11.29
N ILE A 62 -2.61 1.87 -10.82
CA ILE A 62 -3.41 2.82 -10.06
C ILE A 62 -4.38 3.58 -10.96
N MET A 63 -4.00 3.88 -12.21
CA MET A 63 -4.76 4.81 -13.05
C MET A 63 -5.74 4.13 -14.00
N ALA A 64 -5.42 2.94 -14.54
CA ALA A 64 -6.07 2.48 -15.77
C ALA A 64 -6.43 0.99 -15.82
N CYS A 65 -5.66 0.11 -15.19
CA CYS A 65 -5.80 -1.34 -15.37
C CYS A 65 -7.22 -1.85 -15.07
N PRO A 66 -7.97 -2.41 -16.04
CA PRO A 66 -9.35 -2.85 -15.81
C PRO A 66 -9.42 -3.99 -14.79
N ARG A 67 -8.41 -4.87 -14.73
CA ARG A 67 -8.32 -5.96 -13.75
C ARG A 67 -8.20 -5.48 -12.31
N TRP A 68 -7.80 -4.22 -12.12
CA TRP A 68 -7.67 -3.59 -10.81
C TRP A 68 -8.62 -2.39 -10.67
N ALA A 69 -9.79 -2.45 -11.30
CA ALA A 69 -10.78 -1.36 -11.23
C ALA A 69 -11.52 -1.29 -9.88
N LYS A 70 -11.67 -2.42 -9.18
CA LYS A 70 -12.41 -2.49 -7.89
C LYS A 70 -11.82 -1.52 -6.88
N GLY A 71 -12.63 -0.58 -6.38
CA GLY A 71 -12.24 0.46 -5.42
C GLY A 71 -11.50 1.67 -6.01
N ARG A 72 -10.99 1.60 -7.25
CA ARG A 72 -10.21 2.71 -7.86
C ARG A 72 -11.03 3.99 -8.02
N GLY A 73 -12.32 3.87 -8.37
CA GLY A 73 -13.19 5.04 -8.58
C GLY A 73 -13.21 5.96 -7.35
N GLU A 74 -13.25 5.38 -6.15
CA GLU A 74 -13.26 6.14 -4.90
C GLU A 74 -11.93 6.84 -4.63
N ILE A 75 -10.81 6.19 -4.95
CA ILE A 75 -9.47 6.79 -4.86
C ILE A 75 -9.37 8.02 -5.76
N LEU A 76 -9.76 7.88 -7.04
CA LEU A 76 -9.68 8.97 -8.01
C LEU A 76 -10.67 10.09 -7.70
N ARG A 77 -11.85 9.77 -7.16
CA ARG A 77 -12.86 10.75 -6.75
C ARG A 77 -12.37 11.64 -5.61
N LYS A 78 -11.67 11.05 -4.64
CA LYS A 78 -11.14 11.75 -3.45
C LYS A 78 -9.77 12.44 -3.65
N ALA A 79 -9.11 12.19 -4.78
CA ALA A 79 -7.83 12.81 -5.08
C ALA A 79 -7.98 14.31 -5.32
N GLU A 80 -7.13 15.11 -4.67
CA GLU A 80 -7.09 16.57 -4.85
C GLU A 80 -6.63 16.93 -6.28
N ASN A 81 -5.70 16.16 -6.82
CA ASN A 81 -5.24 16.25 -8.21
C ASN A 81 -5.05 14.84 -8.77
N ARG A 82 -5.80 14.50 -9.83
CA ARG A 82 -5.85 13.15 -10.41
C ARG A 82 -4.64 12.78 -11.26
N SER A 83 -3.60 13.61 -11.33
CA SER A 83 -2.33 13.18 -11.93
C SER A 83 -1.61 12.21 -11.01
N PHE A 84 -1.03 11.15 -11.60
CA PHE A 84 -0.26 10.16 -10.84
C PHE A 84 0.84 10.81 -9.98
N LYS A 85 1.57 11.78 -10.55
CA LYS A 85 2.65 12.49 -9.86
C LYS A 85 2.13 13.26 -8.64
N ALA A 86 1.00 13.95 -8.76
CA ALA A 86 0.45 14.70 -7.63
C ALA A 86 -0.02 13.76 -6.51
N MET A 87 -0.78 12.71 -6.86
CA MET A 87 -1.26 11.73 -5.87
C MET A 87 -0.11 11.04 -5.12
N MET A 88 0.97 10.69 -5.82
CA MET A 88 2.13 10.07 -5.17
C MET A 88 2.87 11.01 -4.21
N ASN A 89 2.71 12.33 -4.36
CA ASN A 89 3.31 13.35 -3.50
C ASN A 89 2.33 14.00 -2.50
N ASN A 90 1.10 13.51 -2.41
CA ASN A 90 0.12 13.95 -1.44
C ASN A 90 -0.03 12.89 -0.32
N PRO A 91 0.23 13.22 0.96
CA PRO A 91 0.15 12.25 2.05
C PRO A 91 -1.21 11.56 2.18
N LYS A 92 -2.31 12.28 1.95
CA LYS A 92 -3.66 11.71 2.04
C LYS A 92 -3.92 10.75 0.89
N ASP A 93 -3.51 11.09 -0.32
CA ASP A 93 -3.68 10.24 -1.50
C ASP A 93 -2.83 8.97 -1.38
N VAL A 94 -1.57 9.09 -0.94
CA VAL A 94 -0.70 7.93 -0.65
C VAL A 94 -1.33 7.02 0.41
N ALA A 95 -1.86 7.57 1.50
CA ALA A 95 -2.54 6.78 2.52
C ALA A 95 -3.73 5.99 1.95
N ARG A 96 -4.57 6.63 1.14
CA ARG A 96 -5.73 5.97 0.52
C ARG A 96 -5.31 4.90 -0.49
N ILE A 97 -4.32 5.20 -1.35
CA ILE A 97 -3.82 4.26 -2.36
C ILE A 97 -3.18 3.03 -1.72
N THR A 98 -2.32 3.23 -0.72
CA THR A 98 -1.65 2.12 -0.01
C THR A 98 -2.67 1.25 0.73
N GLN A 99 -3.67 1.87 1.37
CA GLN A 99 -4.75 1.12 2.02
C GLN A 99 -5.58 0.33 1.01
N TRP A 100 -5.88 0.91 -0.14
CA TRP A 100 -6.59 0.23 -1.21
C TRP A 100 -5.81 -0.99 -1.74
N ILE A 101 -4.49 -0.84 -1.94
CA ILE A 101 -3.61 -1.95 -2.35
C ILE A 101 -3.64 -3.10 -1.32
N LEU A 102 -3.61 -2.77 -0.02
CA LEU A 102 -3.71 -3.76 1.06
C LEU A 102 -5.05 -4.49 1.04
N ASN A 103 -6.16 -3.74 1.03
CA ASN A 103 -7.51 -4.30 1.12
C ASN A 103 -7.83 -5.23 -0.04
N GLU A 104 -7.31 -4.90 -1.22
CA GLU A 104 -7.61 -5.61 -2.46
C GLU A 104 -6.56 -6.66 -2.84
N GLY A 105 -5.51 -6.82 -2.04
CA GLY A 105 -4.43 -7.79 -2.28
C GLY A 105 -3.73 -7.62 -3.63
N LYS A 106 -3.61 -6.38 -4.14
CA LYS A 106 -3.16 -6.13 -5.53
C LYS A 106 -1.67 -6.38 -5.76
N LEU A 107 -0.89 -6.41 -4.69
CA LEU A 107 0.52 -6.75 -4.70
C LEU A 107 0.69 -8.03 -3.87
N GLU A 108 1.05 -9.13 -4.53
CA GLU A 108 1.06 -10.47 -3.93
C GLU A 108 1.93 -10.53 -2.68
N GLN A 109 3.06 -9.82 -2.67
CA GLN A 109 3.97 -9.77 -1.54
C GLN A 109 3.36 -9.17 -0.26
N PHE A 110 2.19 -8.53 -0.33
CA PHE A 110 1.47 -7.97 0.82
C PHE A 110 0.17 -8.72 1.15
N ARG A 111 -0.13 -9.84 0.47
CA ARG A 111 -1.41 -10.56 0.62
C ARG A 111 -1.71 -10.98 2.07
N LEU A 112 -0.67 -11.33 2.84
CA LEU A 112 -0.84 -11.82 4.22
C LEU A 112 -0.90 -10.70 5.28
N ILE A 113 -0.69 -9.43 4.91
CA ILE A 113 -0.61 -8.34 5.88
C ILE A 113 -1.89 -8.17 6.67
N GLY A 114 -3.06 -8.24 6.03
CA GLY A 114 -4.35 -8.07 6.71
C GLY A 114 -4.59 -9.12 7.81
N ALA A 115 -4.19 -10.37 7.55
CA ALA A 115 -4.24 -11.44 8.55
C ALA A 115 -3.28 -11.17 9.71
N ILE A 116 -2.04 -10.76 9.42
CA ILE A 116 -1.04 -10.44 10.44
C ILE A 116 -1.47 -9.25 11.30
N GLU A 117 -1.96 -8.17 10.70
CA GLU A 117 -2.42 -6.97 11.42
C GLU A 117 -3.59 -7.29 12.36
N THR A 118 -4.49 -8.19 11.96
CA THR A 118 -5.60 -8.66 12.80
C THR A 118 -5.08 -9.43 14.03
N VAL A 119 -4.18 -10.39 13.82
CA VAL A 119 -3.55 -11.15 14.91
C VAL A 119 -2.78 -10.23 15.88
N LEU A 120 -2.07 -9.23 15.35
CA LEU A 120 -1.34 -8.27 16.17
C LEU A 120 -2.27 -7.39 17.02
N LYS A 121 -3.43 -6.97 16.48
CA LYS A 121 -4.44 -6.22 17.23
C LYS A 121 -5.00 -7.05 18.38
N GLN A 122 -5.43 -8.28 18.11
CA GLN A 122 -5.95 -9.20 19.12
C GLN A 122 -4.95 -9.41 20.26
N ARG A 123 -3.68 -9.71 19.92
CA ARG A 123 -2.60 -9.84 20.93
C ARG A 123 -2.38 -8.57 21.75
N GLY A 124 -2.54 -7.40 21.13
CA GLY A 124 -2.44 -6.11 21.82
C GLY A 124 -3.58 -5.88 22.81
N GLU A 125 -4.80 -6.23 22.43
CA GLU A 125 -6.00 -6.15 23.27
C GLU A 125 -5.93 -7.12 24.44
N GLU A 126 -5.52 -8.37 24.20
CA GLU A 126 -5.29 -9.38 25.24
C GLU A 126 -4.25 -8.92 26.27
N LYS A 127 -3.14 -8.32 25.83
CA LYS A 127 -2.11 -7.76 26.72
C LYS A 127 -2.65 -6.64 27.59
N LYS A 128 -3.45 -5.72 27.03
CA LYS A 128 -4.09 -4.64 27.78
C LYS A 128 -5.04 -5.20 28.82
N LEU A 129 -5.92 -6.14 28.44
CA LEU A 129 -6.87 -6.79 29.33
C LEU A 129 -6.16 -7.50 30.50
N ARG A 130 -5.05 -8.19 30.21
CA ARG A 130 -4.24 -8.85 31.24
C ARG A 130 -3.63 -7.85 32.22
N GLN A 131 -3.05 -6.74 31.73
CA GLN A 131 -2.51 -5.69 32.59
C GLN A 131 -3.58 -5.04 33.47
N THR A 132 -4.74 -4.72 32.90
CA THR A 132 -5.86 -4.13 33.65
C THR A 132 -6.37 -5.08 34.73
N ARG A 133 -6.50 -6.39 34.43
CA ARG A 133 -6.86 -7.40 35.42
C ARG A 133 -5.82 -7.47 36.53
N THR A 134 -4.53 -7.57 36.22
CA THR A 134 -3.47 -7.62 37.26
C THR A 134 -3.51 -6.41 38.19
N LEU A 135 -3.72 -5.21 37.66
CA LEU A 135 -3.85 -3.98 38.45
C LEU A 135 -5.10 -3.97 39.35
N GLN A 136 -6.19 -4.62 38.93
CA GLN A 136 -7.43 -4.72 39.70
C GLN A 136 -7.36 -5.73 40.87
N TRP A 137 -6.42 -6.67 40.85
CA TRP A 137 -6.17 -7.62 41.96
C TRP A 137 -5.28 -7.07 43.08
N HIS A 138 -4.71 -5.88 42.92
CA HIS A 138 -3.78 -5.25 43.89
C HIS A 138 -4.42 -4.07 44.64
N VAL A 139 -5.76 -3.96 44.61
CA VAL A 139 -6.59 -3.02 45.36
C VAL A 139 -7.54 -3.83 46.22
#